data_AF-A0A2V9KTF4-F1
#
_entry.id   AF-A0A2V9KTF4-F1
#
_cell.length_a   1.000
_cell.length_b   1.000
_cell.length_c   1.000
_cell.angle_alpha   90.00
_cell.angle_beta   90.00
_cell.angle_gamma   90.00
#
_symmetry.space_group_name_H-M   'P 1'
#
loop_
_entity.id
_entity.type
_entity.pdbx_description
1 polymer ?
#
loop_
_entity_poly.entity_id
_entity_poly.type
_entity_poly.pdbx_seq_one_letter_code
_entity_poly.pdbx_strand_id
1 'polypeptide(L)'
;MTRLPSNRLHSTRLLNMLPPHAFHQPGVHMATTLPDYVRASVPNSPANRGPWYKNTAPSYAGVFLWVAFYLTIAQGTLTQASVSVCLLGLLAAGLLCFALYYYVPGMLGMQTGRPLYIVGTSTFGTTGGYLLPGILMGLLQVGWFSVSTFVSTDFITKGLHKENSNALFIAIALAWAYGLAWVAIKGIAYVARVAQFLN
;
A
#
# COMPACT_ATOMS: atom_id res chain seq x y z
N MET A 1 -42.24 -55.58 -32.13
CA MET A 1 -42.60 -54.15 -31.90
C MET A 1 -41.51 -53.53 -31.03
N THR A 2 -40.52 -52.79 -31.57
CA THR A 2 -40.52 -51.33 -31.81
C THR A 2 -40.78 -50.51 -30.54
N ARG A 3 -39.99 -49.52 -30.06
CA ARG A 3 -38.72 -48.85 -30.42
C ARG A 3 -38.22 -48.18 -29.13
N LEU A 4 -36.90 -48.23 -28.84
CA LEU A 4 -36.25 -47.29 -27.92
C LEU A 4 -35.91 -46.00 -28.71
N PRO A 5 -36.29 -44.79 -28.26
CA PRO A 5 -36.05 -43.58 -29.03
C PRO A 5 -34.59 -43.11 -28.93
N SER A 6 -34.06 -42.83 -30.11
CA SER A 6 -32.69 -42.56 -30.50
C SER A 6 -32.23 -41.11 -30.26
N ASN A 7 -32.35 -40.58 -29.04
CA ASN A 7 -32.11 -39.15 -28.80
C ASN A 7 -30.72 -38.79 -28.22
N ARG A 8 -29.81 -39.76 -28.00
CA ARG A 8 -28.46 -39.48 -27.48
C ARG A 8 -27.34 -39.43 -28.53
N LEU A 9 -27.59 -39.81 -29.78
CA LEU A 9 -26.55 -39.86 -30.82
C LEU A 9 -26.51 -38.61 -31.72
N HIS A 10 -27.54 -37.75 -31.69
CA HIS A 10 -27.55 -36.49 -32.45
C HIS A 10 -26.88 -35.32 -31.71
N SER A 11 -26.86 -35.31 -30.38
CA SER A 11 -26.22 -34.23 -29.60
C SER A 11 -24.69 -34.22 -29.78
N THR A 12 -24.07 -35.39 -29.87
CA THR A 12 -22.61 -35.50 -30.04
C THR A 12 -22.12 -35.10 -31.44
N ARG A 13 -22.98 -35.21 -32.48
CA ARG A 13 -22.61 -34.78 -33.84
C ARG A 13 -22.71 -33.27 -34.05
N LEU A 14 -23.58 -32.58 -33.32
CA LEU A 14 -23.66 -31.11 -33.39
C LEU A 14 -22.49 -30.42 -32.68
N LEU A 15 -21.95 -31.02 -31.61
CA LEU A 15 -20.75 -30.50 -30.92
C LEU A 15 -19.48 -30.55 -31.78
N ASN A 16 -19.39 -31.48 -32.74
CA ASN A 16 -18.24 -31.63 -33.65
C ASN A 16 -18.39 -30.84 -34.96
N MET A 17 -19.52 -30.15 -35.18
CA MET A 17 -19.79 -29.33 -36.37
C MET A 17 -19.65 -27.83 -36.13
N LEU A 18 -19.45 -27.41 -34.88
CA LEU A 18 -19.12 -26.02 -34.58
C LEU A 18 -17.63 -25.78 -34.86
N PRO A 19 -17.28 -24.82 -35.73
CA PRO A 19 -15.90 -24.51 -35.99
C PRO A 19 -15.22 -24.02 -34.69
N PRO A 20 -13.90 -24.19 -34.53
CA PRO A 20 -13.19 -23.93 -33.27
C PRO A 20 -13.30 -22.49 -32.76
N HIS A 21 -13.78 -21.56 -33.58
CA HIS A 21 -14.07 -20.17 -33.22
C HIS A 21 -15.45 -19.93 -32.57
N ALA A 22 -16.34 -20.93 -32.54
CA ALA A 22 -17.67 -20.78 -31.97
C ALA A 22 -17.74 -21.04 -30.46
N PHE A 23 -16.65 -21.52 -29.86
CA PHE A 23 -16.40 -21.28 -28.44
C PHE A 23 -15.75 -19.92 -28.31
N HIS A 24 -16.55 -18.85 -28.36
CA HIS A 24 -16.13 -17.60 -27.76
C HIS A 24 -15.86 -17.94 -26.28
N GLN A 25 -14.59 -18.12 -25.92
CA GLN A 25 -14.15 -18.19 -24.55
C GLN A 25 -13.99 -16.73 -24.10
N PRO A 26 -14.99 -16.09 -23.48
CA PRO A 26 -14.89 -14.70 -23.05
C PRO A 26 -13.72 -14.45 -22.08
N GLY A 27 -13.13 -15.51 -21.50
CA GLY A 27 -11.97 -15.42 -20.62
C GLY A 27 -10.61 -15.27 -21.32
N VAL A 28 -10.43 -15.76 -22.56
CA VAL A 28 -9.11 -15.77 -23.22
C VAL A 28 -8.81 -14.44 -23.93
N HIS A 29 -9.84 -13.77 -24.48
CA HIS A 29 -9.69 -12.46 -25.11
C HIS A 29 -9.49 -11.31 -24.11
N MET A 30 -9.97 -11.45 -22.87
CA MET A 30 -9.75 -10.47 -21.79
C MET A 30 -8.33 -10.57 -21.20
N ALA A 31 -7.78 -11.79 -21.08
CA ALA A 31 -6.45 -11.99 -20.52
C ALA A 31 -5.34 -11.29 -21.34
N THR A 32 -5.50 -11.19 -22.66
CA THR A 32 -4.54 -10.55 -23.58
C THR A 32 -4.69 -9.02 -23.69
N THR A 33 -5.77 -8.43 -23.18
CA THR A 33 -6.04 -6.97 -23.25
C THR A 33 -5.63 -6.19 -22.00
N LEU A 34 -5.39 -6.87 -20.87
CA LEU A 34 -4.91 -6.24 -19.64
C LEU A 34 -3.39 -6.09 -19.62
N PRO A 35 -2.84 -4.95 -19.15
CA PRO A 35 -1.40 -4.77 -18.99
C PRO A 35 -0.77 -5.82 -18.06
N ASP A 36 0.49 -6.18 -18.35
CA ASP A 36 1.19 -7.28 -17.68
C ASP A 36 1.28 -7.09 -16.15
N TYR A 37 1.42 -5.86 -15.66
CA TYR A 37 1.50 -5.58 -14.22
C TYR A 37 0.18 -5.89 -13.48
N VAL A 38 -0.97 -5.77 -14.15
CA VAL A 38 -2.28 -6.13 -13.58
C VAL A 38 -2.47 -7.64 -13.64
N ARG A 39 -2.05 -8.25 -14.76
CA ARG A 39 -2.14 -9.70 -15.01
C ARG A 39 -1.29 -10.51 -14.04
N ALA A 40 -0.10 -10.01 -13.70
CA ALA A 40 0.82 -10.65 -12.76
C ALA A 40 0.37 -10.52 -11.29
N SER A 41 -0.66 -9.73 -11.00
CA SER A 41 -1.14 -9.55 -9.63
C SER A 41 -1.91 -10.78 -9.15
N VAL A 42 -1.28 -11.55 -8.25
CA VAL A 42 -1.89 -12.66 -7.51
C VAL A 42 -2.31 -12.16 -6.12
N PRO A 43 -3.60 -12.29 -5.74
CA PRO A 43 -4.04 -11.98 -4.38
C PRO A 43 -3.33 -12.85 -3.34
N ASN A 44 -2.98 -12.27 -2.19
CA ASN A 44 -2.57 -13.07 -1.04
C ASN A 44 -3.73 -13.95 -0.56
N SER A 45 -3.48 -15.21 -0.17
CA SER A 45 -4.54 -16.14 0.26
C SER A 45 -5.19 -15.64 1.57
N PRO A 46 -6.47 -15.94 1.85
CA PRO A 46 -7.12 -15.53 3.10
C PRO A 46 -6.40 -16.00 4.37
N ALA A 47 -5.81 -17.20 4.35
CA ALA A 47 -5.04 -17.74 5.47
C ALA A 47 -3.77 -16.92 5.79
N ASN A 48 -3.18 -16.30 4.76
CA ASN A 48 -1.97 -15.48 4.87
C ASN A 48 -2.28 -14.00 5.15
N ARG A 49 -3.56 -13.62 5.26
CA ARG A 49 -3.99 -12.25 5.54
C ARG A 49 -4.11 -12.05 7.05
N GLY A 50 -3.20 -11.26 7.60
CA GLY A 50 -3.33 -10.79 8.98
C GLY A 50 -4.48 -9.77 9.12
N PRO A 51 -5.14 -9.70 10.29
CA PRO A 51 -6.13 -8.67 10.56
C PRO A 51 -5.53 -7.27 10.42
N TRP A 52 -6.28 -6.33 9.83
CA TRP A 52 -5.81 -4.97 9.53
C TRP A 52 -5.27 -4.23 10.76
N TYR A 53 -5.83 -4.47 11.94
CA TYR A 53 -5.43 -3.83 13.18
C TYR A 53 -4.06 -4.29 13.71
N LYS A 54 -3.54 -5.43 13.24
CA LYS A 54 -2.20 -5.94 13.62
C LYS A 54 -1.10 -5.44 12.70
N ASN A 55 -1.43 -5.09 11.46
CA ASN A 55 -0.44 -4.82 10.42
C ASN A 55 -0.55 -3.38 9.91
N THR A 56 -1.67 -3.05 9.27
CA THR A 56 -1.87 -1.76 8.59
C THR A 56 -2.10 -0.62 9.58
N ALA A 57 -2.85 -0.88 10.67
CA ALA A 57 -3.19 0.17 11.63
C ALA A 57 -1.98 0.77 12.36
N PRO A 58 -1.06 -0.05 12.90
CA PRO A 58 0.13 0.49 13.57
C PRO A 58 1.03 1.28 12.62
N SER A 59 1.20 0.81 11.37
CA SER A 59 2.02 1.53 10.38
C SER A 59 1.43 2.90 10.05
N TYR A 60 0.12 3.00 9.86
CA TYR A 60 -0.53 4.28 9.59
C TYR A 60 -0.59 5.19 10.82
N ALA A 61 -0.83 4.63 12.01
CA ALA A 61 -0.76 5.38 13.25
C ALA A 61 0.63 6.02 13.43
N GLY A 62 1.70 5.30 13.09
CA GLY A 62 3.06 5.86 13.09
C GLY A 62 3.24 7.04 12.14
N VAL A 63 2.61 7.01 10.96
CA VAL A 63 2.65 8.13 9.99
C VAL A 63 1.85 9.34 10.51
N PHE A 64 0.63 9.12 11.02
CA PHE A 64 -0.23 10.20 11.53
C PHE A 64 0.24 10.81 12.86
N LEU A 65 0.94 10.03 13.68
CA LEU A 65 1.53 10.47 14.95
C LEU A 65 2.99 10.89 14.82
N TRP A 66 3.47 11.10 13.60
CA TRP A 66 4.87 11.42 13.34
C TRP A 66 5.27 12.78 13.95
N VAL A 67 6.30 12.77 14.79
CA VAL A 67 6.71 13.90 15.63
C VAL A 67 6.96 15.19 14.84
N ALA A 68 7.49 15.11 13.62
CA ALA A 68 7.81 16.29 12.82
C ALA A 68 6.57 17.12 12.47
N PHE A 69 5.41 16.49 12.30
CA PHE A 69 4.15 17.20 12.11
C PHE A 69 3.74 18.00 13.34
N TYR A 70 3.92 17.42 14.52
CA TYR A 70 3.54 18.09 15.76
C TYR A 70 4.50 19.22 16.09
N LEU A 71 5.77 19.13 15.71
CA LEU A 71 6.72 20.22 15.86
C LEU A 71 6.32 21.47 15.06
N THR A 72 5.74 21.30 13.86
CA THR A 72 5.29 22.43 13.03
C THR A 72 3.88 22.88 13.40
N ILE A 73 2.95 21.94 13.62
CA ILE A 73 1.56 22.25 14.01
C ILE A 73 1.51 22.90 15.40
N ALA A 74 2.41 22.58 16.32
CA ALA A 74 2.43 23.21 17.64
C ALA A 74 2.86 24.70 17.60
N GLN A 75 3.56 25.15 16.55
CA GLN A 75 4.05 26.52 16.46
C GLN A 75 2.87 27.49 16.36
N GLY A 76 2.70 28.33 17.39
CA GLY A 76 1.63 29.34 17.42
C GLY A 76 0.22 28.77 17.62
N THR A 77 0.05 27.47 17.89
CA THR A 77 -1.28 26.88 18.15
C THR A 77 -1.73 27.09 19.60
N LEU A 78 -0.79 26.99 20.56
CA LEU A 78 -1.07 27.22 21.97
C LEU A 78 -1.39 28.68 22.31
N THR A 79 -1.06 29.62 21.42
CA THR A 79 -1.44 31.03 21.57
C THR A 79 -2.86 31.32 21.07
N GLN A 80 -3.46 30.41 20.29
CA GLN A 80 -4.78 30.58 19.69
C GLN A 80 -5.89 29.89 20.48
N ALA A 81 -5.58 28.83 21.23
CA ALA A 81 -6.55 28.09 22.02
C ALA A 81 -5.91 27.43 23.25
N SER A 82 -6.74 27.09 24.24
CA SER A 82 -6.30 26.34 25.41
C SER A 82 -5.82 24.93 25.01
N VAL A 83 -4.88 24.37 25.81
CA VAL A 83 -4.34 23.03 25.58
C VAL A 83 -5.44 21.99 25.41
N SER A 84 -6.50 22.04 26.23
CA SER A 84 -7.63 21.11 26.16
C SER A 84 -8.39 21.21 24.83
N VAL A 85 -8.60 22.41 24.31
CA VAL A 85 -9.26 22.62 23.00
C VAL A 85 -8.38 22.09 21.88
N CYS A 86 -7.06 22.32 21.93
CA CYS A 86 -6.10 21.79 20.96
C CYS A 86 -6.08 20.24 20.97
N LEU A 87 -6.13 19.62 22.14
CA LEU A 87 -6.17 18.16 22.28
C LEU A 87 -7.49 17.57 21.76
N LEU A 88 -8.63 18.23 22.02
CA LEU A 88 -9.91 17.82 21.46
C LEU A 88 -9.96 17.98 19.94
N GLY A 89 -9.40 19.07 19.41
CA GLY A 89 -9.25 19.28 17.97
C GLY A 89 -8.39 18.19 17.32
N LEU A 90 -7.27 17.82 17.97
CA LEU A 90 -6.41 16.74 17.51
C LEU A 90 -7.13 15.39 17.48
N LEU A 91 -7.91 15.09 18.53
CA LEU A 91 -8.70 13.86 18.60
C LEU A 91 -9.76 13.83 17.49
N ALA A 92 -10.50 14.93 17.31
CA ALA A 92 -11.52 15.05 16.27
C ALA A 92 -10.93 14.91 14.87
N ALA A 93 -9.80 15.58 14.59
CA ALA A 93 -9.08 15.46 13.33
C ALA A 93 -8.59 14.03 13.09
N GLY A 94 -8.03 13.38 14.12
CA GLY A 94 -7.58 11.98 14.05
C GLY A 94 -8.73 11.02 13.71
N LEU A 95 -9.88 11.17 14.38
CA LEU A 95 -11.08 10.37 14.10
C LEU A 95 -11.61 10.60 12.68
N LEU A 96 -11.61 11.85 12.21
CA LEU A 96 -12.06 12.19 10.87
C LEU A 96 -11.13 11.61 9.80
N CYS A 97 -9.81 11.73 9.98
CA CYS A 97 -8.81 11.13 9.10
C CYS A 97 -8.93 9.60 9.07
N PHE A 98 -9.16 8.99 10.24
CA PHE A 98 -9.37 7.55 10.36
C PHE A 98 -10.59 7.10 9.56
N ALA A 99 -11.74 7.76 9.77
CA ALA A 99 -13.00 7.38 9.15
C ALA A 99 -13.02 7.62 7.63
N LEU A 100 -12.54 8.78 7.17
CA LEU A 100 -12.65 9.18 5.77
C LEU A 100 -11.55 8.59 4.88
N TYR A 101 -10.30 8.56 5.36
CA TYR A 101 -9.14 8.27 4.50
C TYR A 101 -8.47 6.94 4.80
N TYR A 102 -8.64 6.38 5.99
CA TYR A 102 -7.90 5.19 6.40
C TYR A 102 -8.75 3.92 6.37
N TYR A 103 -9.96 3.96 6.94
CA TYR A 103 -10.79 2.77 7.10
C TYR A 103 -11.11 2.08 5.77
N VAL A 104 -11.55 2.87 4.77
CA VAL A 104 -11.95 2.34 3.46
C VAL A 104 -10.78 1.66 2.72
N PRO A 105 -9.63 2.33 2.44
CA PRO A 105 -8.54 1.67 1.74
C PRO A 105 -7.87 0.55 2.55
N GLY A 106 -7.81 0.66 3.88
CA GLY A 106 -7.30 -0.40 4.75
C GLY A 106 -8.15 -1.68 4.66
N MET A 107 -9.46 -1.54 4.65
CA MET A 107 -10.38 -2.66 4.48
C MET A 107 -10.34 -3.25 3.07
N LEU A 108 -10.27 -2.40 2.03
CA LEU A 108 -10.15 -2.87 0.64
C LEU A 108 -8.88 -3.67 0.40
N GLY A 109 -7.74 -3.26 0.98
CA GLY A 109 -6.50 -4.04 0.92
C GLY A 109 -6.64 -5.41 1.58
N MET A 110 -7.28 -5.49 2.75
CA MET A 110 -7.51 -6.75 3.47
C MET A 110 -8.50 -7.67 2.74
N GLN A 111 -9.57 -7.13 2.15
CA GLN A 111 -10.60 -7.90 1.43
C GLN A 111 -10.08 -8.43 0.09
N THR A 112 -9.31 -7.61 -0.64
CA THR A 112 -8.80 -7.99 -1.96
C THR A 112 -7.50 -8.80 -1.87
N GLY A 113 -6.69 -8.60 -0.82
CA GLY A 113 -5.36 -9.18 -0.71
C GLY A 113 -4.40 -8.71 -1.80
N ARG A 114 -4.71 -7.58 -2.47
CA ARG A 114 -3.94 -7.01 -3.57
C ARG A 114 -3.32 -5.68 -3.12
N PRO A 115 -2.16 -5.30 -3.67
CA PRO A 115 -1.53 -4.03 -3.34
C PRO A 115 -2.37 -2.85 -3.84
N LEU A 116 -2.20 -1.69 -3.19
CA LEU A 116 -3.03 -0.50 -3.39
C LEU A 116 -3.06 -0.03 -4.85
N TYR A 117 -1.95 -0.15 -5.60
CA TYR A 117 -1.90 0.25 -7.00
C TYR A 117 -2.74 -0.64 -7.92
N ILE A 118 -2.95 -1.91 -7.56
CA ILE A 118 -3.84 -2.80 -8.29
C ILE A 118 -5.29 -2.51 -7.93
N VAL A 119 -5.59 -2.31 -6.64
CA VAL A 119 -6.92 -1.90 -6.19
C VAL A 119 -7.29 -0.54 -6.81
N GLY A 120 -6.33 0.37 -6.97
CA GLY A 120 -6.55 1.66 -7.61
C GLY A 120 -6.90 1.57 -9.10
N THR A 121 -6.58 0.47 -9.79
CA THR A 121 -6.95 0.32 -11.21
C THR A 121 -8.45 0.18 -11.42
N SER A 122 -9.22 -0.28 -10.43
CA SER A 122 -10.69 -0.32 -10.52
C SER A 122 -11.33 1.07 -10.44
N THR A 123 -10.64 2.04 -9.83
CA THR A 123 -11.14 3.40 -9.65
C THR A 123 -10.60 4.37 -10.71
N PHE A 124 -9.31 4.25 -11.06
CA PHE A 124 -8.59 5.18 -11.94
C PHE A 124 -8.25 4.58 -13.32
N GLY A 125 -8.65 3.33 -13.59
CA GLY A 125 -8.23 2.59 -14.77
C GLY A 125 -6.78 2.10 -14.69
N THR A 126 -6.34 1.36 -15.70
CA THR A 126 -4.99 0.76 -15.73
C THR A 126 -3.87 1.80 -15.87
N THR A 127 -4.10 2.90 -16.57
CA THR A 127 -3.10 3.98 -16.65
C THR A 127 -3.09 4.81 -15.36
N GLY A 128 -4.25 5.15 -14.83
CA GLY A 128 -4.37 5.97 -13.62
C GLY A 128 -3.90 5.26 -12.35
N GLY A 129 -4.15 3.96 -12.22
CA GLY A 129 -3.66 3.14 -11.10
C GLY A 129 -2.14 3.01 -11.06
N TYR A 130 -1.47 3.06 -12.21
CA TYR A 130 0.00 3.06 -12.29
C TYR A 130 0.59 4.43 -11.93
N LEU A 131 -0.01 5.51 -12.42
CA LEU A 131 0.51 6.86 -12.20
C LEU A 131 0.29 7.37 -10.77
N LEU A 132 -0.96 7.33 -10.29
CA LEU A 132 -1.36 7.92 -9.01
C LEU A 132 -0.93 7.03 -7.82
N PRO A 133 -1.47 5.81 -7.62
CA PRO A 133 -0.96 4.92 -6.59
C PRO A 133 0.48 4.43 -6.76
N GLY A 134 1.00 4.35 -7.99
CA GLY A 134 2.33 3.79 -8.25
C GLY A 134 3.42 4.85 -8.16
N ILE A 135 3.58 5.63 -9.23
CA ILE A 135 4.69 6.59 -9.36
C ILE A 135 4.59 7.71 -8.32
N LEU A 136 3.42 8.35 -8.18
CA LEU A 136 3.27 9.50 -7.29
C LEU A 136 3.51 9.10 -5.83
N MET A 137 2.99 7.96 -5.38
CA MET A 137 3.29 7.46 -4.04
C MET A 137 4.78 7.10 -3.88
N GLY A 138 5.43 6.54 -4.90
CA GLY A 138 6.87 6.28 -4.87
C GLY A 138 7.70 7.55 -4.67
N LEU A 139 7.39 8.62 -5.42
CA LEU A 139 8.04 9.92 -5.27
C LEU A 139 7.77 10.55 -3.90
N LEU A 140 6.53 10.44 -3.42
CA LEU A 140 6.15 10.92 -2.09
C LEU A 140 6.96 10.21 -0.98
N GLN A 141 7.20 8.90 -1.12
CA GLN A 141 8.00 8.13 -0.17
C GLN A 141 9.46 8.61 -0.15
N VAL A 142 10.04 8.99 -1.30
CA VAL A 142 11.38 9.60 -1.35
C VAL A 142 11.40 10.94 -0.62
N GLY A 143 10.39 11.79 -0.85
CA GLY A 143 10.24 13.06 -0.14
C GLY A 143 10.15 12.85 1.37
N TRP A 144 9.30 11.91 1.81
CA TRP A 144 9.14 11.59 3.23
C TRP A 144 10.42 11.08 3.89
N PHE A 145 11.14 10.18 3.20
CA PHE A 145 12.42 9.67 3.66
C PHE A 145 13.47 10.78 3.80
N SER A 146 13.51 11.71 2.84
CA SER A 146 14.39 12.87 2.88
C SER A 146 14.11 13.78 4.08
N VAL A 147 12.84 14.17 4.30
CA VAL A 147 12.47 15.01 5.44
C VAL A 147 12.76 14.32 6.78
N SER A 148 12.47 13.02 6.88
CA SER A 148 12.77 12.24 8.09
C SER A 148 14.26 12.19 8.41
N THR A 149 15.10 12.04 7.39
CA THR A 149 16.56 12.07 7.53
C THR A 149 17.04 13.46 7.95
N PHE A 150 16.51 14.52 7.32
CA PHE A 150 16.85 15.90 7.65
C PHE A 150 16.54 16.23 9.12
N VAL A 151 15.30 15.98 9.55
CA VAL A 151 14.85 16.27 10.93
C VAL A 151 15.68 15.46 11.95
N SER A 152 15.95 14.18 11.67
CA SER A 152 16.79 13.36 12.55
C SER A 152 18.20 13.90 12.67
N THR A 153 18.82 14.27 11.54
CA THR A 153 20.18 14.81 11.50
C THR A 153 20.26 16.15 12.23
N ASP A 154 19.29 17.04 11.99
CA ASP A 154 19.18 18.34 12.67
C ASP A 154 19.13 18.19 14.19
N PHE A 155 18.29 17.28 14.70
CA PHE A 155 18.24 16.98 16.13
C PHE A 155 19.56 16.44 16.68
N ILE A 156 20.23 15.53 15.96
CA ILE A 156 21.53 14.99 16.38
C ILE A 156 22.58 16.11 16.43
N THR A 157 22.62 16.99 15.41
CA THR A 157 23.59 18.10 15.37
C THR A 157 23.35 19.15 16.45
N LYS A 158 22.08 19.43 16.78
CA LYS A 158 21.68 20.28 17.91
C LYS A 158 22.10 19.68 19.25
N GLY A 159 21.87 18.37 19.43
CA GLY A 159 22.32 17.64 20.62
C GLY A 159 23.84 17.62 20.81
N LEU A 160 24.60 17.72 19.72
CA LEU A 160 26.06 17.81 19.74
C LEU A 160 26.60 19.26 19.84
N HIS A 161 25.73 20.27 19.89
CA HIS A 161 26.09 21.70 19.86
C HIS A 161 26.96 22.11 18.65
N LYS A 162 26.81 21.42 17.51
CA LYS A 162 27.62 21.63 16.29
C LYS A 162 26.77 22.01 15.08
N GLU A 163 25.83 22.92 15.29
CA GLU A 163 24.80 23.33 14.32
C GLU A 163 25.40 24.01 13.07
N ASN A 164 26.54 24.68 13.20
CA ASN A 164 27.18 25.44 12.12
C ASN A 164 28.05 24.60 11.17
N SER A 165 28.23 23.29 11.43
CA SER A 165 29.10 22.44 10.62
C SER A 165 28.34 21.69 9.54
N ASN A 166 28.29 22.26 8.33
CA ASN A 166 27.68 21.61 7.15
C ASN A 166 28.31 20.24 6.85
N ALA A 167 29.62 20.09 7.05
CA ALA A 167 30.32 18.83 6.82
C ALA A 167 29.86 17.73 7.80
N LEU A 168 29.68 18.08 9.08
CA LEU A 168 29.19 17.14 10.10
C LEU A 168 27.73 16.75 9.84
N PHE A 169 26.90 17.72 9.45
CA PHE A 169 25.51 17.45 9.05
C PHE A 169 25.44 16.44 7.90
N ILE A 170 26.21 16.64 6.82
CA ILE A 170 26.24 15.73 5.67
C ILE A 170 26.72 14.33 6.10
N ALA A 171 27.79 14.25 6.90
CA ALA A 171 28.33 12.97 7.35
C ALA A 171 27.30 12.17 8.16
N ILE A 172 26.60 12.82 9.11
CA ILE A 172 25.56 12.18 9.92
C ILE A 172 24.35 11.82 9.06
N ALA A 173 23.90 12.70 8.17
CA ALA A 173 22.79 12.44 7.27
C ALA A 173 23.03 11.21 6.40
N LEU A 174 24.22 11.08 5.81
CA LEU A 174 24.59 9.91 5.02
C LEU A 174 24.64 8.65 5.89
N ALA A 175 25.33 8.71 7.04
CA ALA A 175 25.41 7.57 7.95
C ALA A 175 24.02 7.07 8.39
N TRP A 176 23.12 8.00 8.72
CA TRP A 176 21.76 7.70 9.19
C TRP A 176 20.88 7.17 8.06
N ALA A 177 20.88 7.83 6.89
CA ALA A 177 20.11 7.42 5.73
C ALA A 177 20.53 6.03 5.24
N TYR A 178 21.82 5.78 5.05
CA TYR A 178 22.31 4.48 4.61
C TYR A 178 22.11 3.41 5.69
N GLY A 179 22.31 3.75 6.96
CA GLY A 179 22.05 2.83 8.08
C GLY A 179 20.60 2.36 8.11
N LEU A 180 19.64 3.28 8.05
CA LEU A 180 18.21 2.93 8.05
C LEU A 180 17.77 2.27 6.74
N ALA A 181 18.32 2.65 5.59
CA ALA A 181 18.06 1.96 4.33
C ALA A 181 18.51 0.50 4.41
N TRP A 182 19.68 0.23 5.00
CA TRP A 182 20.18 -1.13 5.21
C TRP A 182 19.28 -1.93 6.17
N VAL A 183 18.87 -1.31 7.29
CA VAL A 183 17.91 -1.94 8.23
C VAL A 183 16.59 -2.25 7.55
N ALA A 184 16.06 -1.35 6.71
CA ALA A 184 14.83 -1.56 5.96
C ALA A 184 14.94 -2.75 4.98
N ILE A 185 16.05 -2.84 4.24
CA ILE A 185 16.30 -3.97 3.31
C ILE A 185 16.36 -5.29 4.08
N LYS A 186 17.06 -5.33 5.22
CA LYS A 186 17.14 -6.53 6.07
C LYS A 186 15.80 -6.84 6.71
N GLY A 187 15.03 -5.83 7.12
CA GLY A 187 13.70 -5.97 7.72
C GLY A 187 12.73 -6.68 6.79
N ILE A 188 12.70 -6.34 5.50
CA ILE A 188 11.88 -7.04 4.50
C ILE A 188 12.28 -8.51 4.42
N ALA A 189 13.58 -8.81 4.40
CA ALA A 189 14.07 -10.19 4.35
C ALA A 189 13.76 -10.99 5.63
N TYR A 190 13.82 -10.38 6.82
CA TYR A 190 13.49 -11.03 8.08
C TYR A 190 11.98 -11.26 8.24
N VAL A 191 11.15 -10.28 7.88
CA VAL A 191 9.69 -10.43 7.90
C VAL A 191 9.24 -11.48 6.88
N ALA A 192 9.85 -11.51 5.69
CA ALA A 192 9.58 -12.55 4.70
C ALA A 192 9.95 -13.95 5.22
N ARG A 193 11.06 -14.09 5.94
CA ARG A 193 11.49 -15.37 6.52
C ARG A 193 10.61 -15.83 7.68
N VAL A 194 10.19 -14.92 8.58
CA VAL A 194 9.28 -15.26 9.67
C VAL A 194 7.91 -15.68 9.13
N ALA A 195 7.45 -15.07 8.04
CA ALA A 195 6.22 -15.49 7.35
C ALA A 195 6.33 -16.89 6.72
N GLN A 196 7.53 -17.32 6.32
CA GLN A 196 7.76 -18.68 5.81
C GLN A 196 7.87 -19.74 6.91
N PHE A 197 8.27 -19.37 8.13
CA PHE A 197 8.38 -20.30 9.26
C PHE A 197 7.05 -20.58 9.96
N LEU A 198 6.07 -19.70 9.81
CA LEU A 198 4.72 -19.83 10.39
C LEU A 198 3.70 -20.45 9.41
N ASN A 199 4.18 -20.99 8.29
CA ASN A 199 3.39 -21.62 7.23
C ASN A 199 3.89 -23.06 7.02
#